data_AF-A0A2S3ZRF8-F1
#
_entry.id   AF-A0A2S3ZRF8-F1
#
_cell.length_a   1.000
_cell.length_b   1.000
_cell.length_c   1.000
_cell.angle_alpha   90.00
_cell.angle_beta   90.00
_cell.angle_gamma   90.00
#
_symmetry.space_group_name_H-M   'P 1'
#
loop_
_entity.id
_entity.type
_entity.pdbx_description
1 polymer ?
#
loop_
_entity_poly.entity_id
_entity_poly.type
_entity_poly.pdbx_seq_one_letter_code
_entity_poly.pdbx_strand_id
1 'polypeptide(L)'
;MSRPRKAEDPIRWPVPCARCGQHHQIVVRWPDGGICGYCYQQAKRTRGTCACGHEGVLPGLVDSQPTCRRCSGIRLNVDCLMCGAEEELHSGGRCWTCVLSSVVDDLLT
;
A
#
# COMPACT_ATOMS: atom_id res chain seq x y z
N MET A 1 2.53 -19.48 -5.05
CA MET A 1 1.20 -18.88 -5.27
C MET A 1 0.89 -17.92 -4.13
N SER A 2 0.42 -16.71 -4.41
CA SER A 2 -0.01 -15.77 -3.36
C SER A 2 -1.14 -16.40 -2.55
N ARG A 3 -1.06 -16.31 -1.21
CA ARG A 3 -2.12 -16.83 -0.33
C ARG A 3 -3.47 -16.23 -0.73
N PRO A 4 -4.51 -17.06 -0.99
CA PRO A 4 -5.84 -16.55 -1.29
C PRO A 4 -6.34 -15.62 -0.18
N ARG A 5 -7.17 -14.64 -0.56
CA ARG A 5 -7.89 -13.82 0.42
C ARG A 5 -8.77 -14.73 1.27
N LYS A 6 -8.95 -14.37 2.54
CA LYS A 6 -9.97 -15.01 3.37
C LYS A 6 -11.35 -14.70 2.78
N ALA A 7 -12.33 -15.57 3.04
CA ALA A 7 -13.72 -15.28 2.74
C ALA A 7 -14.15 -14.00 3.47
N GLU A 8 -15.05 -13.23 2.86
CA GLU A 8 -15.64 -12.06 3.50
C GLU A 8 -16.64 -12.46 4.59
N ASP A 9 -16.92 -11.54 5.51
CA ASP A 9 -17.85 -11.76 6.60
C ASP A 9 -18.63 -10.45 6.88
N PRO A 10 -19.82 -10.31 6.27
CA PRO A 10 -20.66 -9.12 6.43
C PRO A 10 -21.17 -8.91 7.86
N ILE A 11 -21.22 -9.96 8.69
CA ILE A 11 -21.73 -9.85 10.07
C ILE A 11 -20.67 -9.17 10.94
N ARG A 12 -19.42 -9.60 10.83
CA ARG A 12 -18.32 -9.03 11.63
C ARG A 12 -17.79 -7.71 11.04
N TRP A 13 -17.92 -7.49 9.73
CA TRP A 13 -17.49 -6.27 9.05
C TRP A 13 -18.63 -5.70 8.18
N PRO A 14 -19.62 -5.00 8.79
CA PRO A 14 -20.85 -4.61 8.09
C PRO A 14 -20.68 -3.52 7.04
N VAL A 15 -19.55 -2.79 7.05
CA VAL A 15 -19.26 -1.75 6.05
C VAL A 15 -18.34 -2.34 4.98
N PRO A 16 -18.77 -2.39 3.70
CA PRO A 16 -17.94 -2.92 2.63
C PRO A 16 -16.76 -2.01 2.31
N CYS A 17 -15.68 -2.61 1.80
CA CYS A 17 -14.54 -1.87 1.28
C CYS A 17 -14.94 -1.03 0.06
N ALA A 18 -14.58 0.26 0.05
CA ALA A 18 -14.89 1.16 -1.05
C ALA A 18 -14.23 0.76 -2.39
N ARG A 19 -13.16 -0.04 -2.37
CA ARG A 19 -12.47 -0.50 -3.59
C ARG A 19 -12.92 -1.86 -4.10
N CYS A 20 -12.97 -2.87 -3.23
CA CYS A 20 -13.31 -4.23 -3.67
C CYS A 20 -14.76 -4.64 -3.39
N GLY A 21 -15.53 -3.82 -2.68
CA GLY A 21 -16.92 -4.12 -2.29
C GLY A 21 -17.07 -5.22 -1.24
N GLN A 22 -15.99 -5.91 -0.86
CA GLN A 22 -16.04 -7.04 0.06
C GLN A 22 -16.02 -6.61 1.54
N HIS A 23 -16.57 -7.47 2.40
CA HIS A 23 -16.70 -7.24 3.85
C HIS A 23 -15.49 -7.79 4.61
N HIS A 24 -14.46 -6.94 4.73
CA HIS A 24 -13.21 -7.20 5.46
C HIS A 24 -12.89 -6.02 6.40
N GLN A 25 -11.95 -6.23 7.32
CA GLN A 25 -11.50 -5.15 8.21
C GLN A 25 -11.01 -3.93 7.44
N ILE A 26 -11.68 -2.80 7.63
CA ILE A 26 -11.23 -1.48 7.19
C ILE A 26 -10.06 -1.05 8.07
N VAL A 27 -8.91 -0.78 7.44
CA VAL A 27 -7.67 -0.42 8.14
C VAL A 27 -7.32 1.06 7.99
N VAL A 28 -7.91 1.74 6.99
CA VAL A 28 -7.69 3.15 6.74
C VAL A 28 -8.92 3.78 6.07
N ARG A 29 -9.09 5.08 6.23
CA ARG A 29 -10.06 5.89 5.48
C ARG A 29 -9.29 6.87 4.60
N TRP A 30 -9.51 6.78 3.30
CA TRP A 30 -8.94 7.64 2.28
C TRP A 30 -10.05 8.44 1.58
N PRO A 31 -9.72 9.38 0.68
CA PRO A 31 -10.73 10.07 -0.12
C PRO A 31 -11.65 9.11 -0.91
N ASP A 32 -11.13 7.95 -1.32
CA ASP A 32 -11.89 6.86 -1.94
C ASP A 32 -12.97 6.24 -1.02
N GLY A 33 -12.84 6.38 0.30
CA GLY A 33 -13.68 5.73 1.32
C GLY A 33 -12.92 4.80 2.27
N GLY A 34 -13.65 3.89 2.92
CA GLY A 34 -13.08 2.89 3.83
C GLY A 34 -12.36 1.78 3.07
N ILE A 35 -11.06 1.61 3.32
CA ILE A 35 -10.22 0.64 2.60
C ILE A 35 -9.84 -0.54 3.50
N CYS A 36 -10.11 -1.75 3.01
CA CYS A 36 -9.75 -2.98 3.72
C CYS A 36 -8.25 -3.28 3.69
N GLY A 37 -7.78 -4.13 4.61
CA GLY A 37 -6.36 -4.52 4.69
C GLY A 37 -5.78 -5.06 3.39
N TYR A 38 -6.56 -5.82 2.60
CA TYR A 38 -6.11 -6.34 1.30
C TYR A 38 -5.92 -5.23 0.26
N CYS A 39 -6.90 -4.33 0.14
CA CYS A 39 -6.82 -3.19 -0.78
C CYS A 39 -5.74 -2.19 -0.36
N TYR A 40 -5.52 -2.03 0.95
CA TYR A 40 -4.43 -1.21 1.49
C TYR A 40 -3.06 -1.76 1.10
N GLN A 41 -2.82 -3.07 1.25
CA GLN A 41 -1.56 -3.68 0.81
C GLN A 41 -1.40 -3.64 -0.71
N GLN A 42 -2.47 -3.86 -1.47
CA GLN A 42 -2.44 -3.71 -2.93
C GLN A 42 -2.02 -2.29 -3.32
N ALA A 43 -2.56 -1.25 -2.67
CA ALA A 43 -2.24 0.14 -2.94
C ALA A 43 -0.76 0.47 -2.74
N LYS A 44 -0.12 -0.10 -1.70
CA LYS A 44 1.32 0.04 -1.47
C LYS A 44 2.19 -0.58 -2.57
N ARG A 45 1.65 -1.56 -3.30
CA ARG A 45 2.36 -2.33 -4.33
C ARG A 45 2.04 -1.87 -5.75
N THR A 46 0.99 -1.08 -5.94
CA THR A 46 0.64 -0.54 -7.24
C THR A 46 1.68 0.49 -7.65
N ARG A 47 2.38 0.20 -8.75
CA ARG A 47 3.39 1.08 -9.35
C ARG A 47 2.98 1.50 -10.75
N GLY A 48 3.48 2.64 -11.19
CA GLY A 48 3.35 3.09 -12.56
C GLY A 48 3.63 4.59 -12.68
N THR A 49 3.20 5.14 -13.81
CA THR A 49 3.30 6.58 -14.10
C THR A 49 1.94 7.24 -13.94
N CYS A 50 1.85 8.22 -13.05
CA CYS A 50 0.65 9.04 -12.89
C CYS A 50 0.53 10.05 -14.03
N ALA A 51 -0.69 10.50 -14.35
CA ALA A 51 -0.92 11.55 -15.36
C ALA A 51 -0.16 12.86 -15.07
N CYS A 52 0.20 13.13 -13.81
CA CYS A 52 1.04 14.28 -13.44
C CYS A 52 2.55 14.09 -13.71
N GLY A 53 2.96 12.95 -14.26
CA GLY A 53 4.36 12.60 -14.51
C GLY A 53 5.08 11.90 -13.36
N HIS A 54 4.42 11.64 -12.22
CA HIS A 54 5.04 10.92 -11.10
C HIS A 54 5.23 9.44 -11.44
N GLU A 55 6.46 8.94 -11.37
CA GLU A 55 6.78 7.52 -11.47
C GLU A 55 7.07 6.96 -10.09
N GLY A 56 6.27 5.97 -9.65
CA GLY A 56 6.41 5.41 -8.30
C GLY A 56 5.16 4.71 -7.83
N VAL A 57 4.88 4.79 -6.52
CA VAL A 57 3.70 4.16 -5.92
C VAL A 57 2.46 5.00 -6.24
N LEU A 58 1.44 4.35 -6.78
CA LEU A 58 0.16 4.94 -7.16
C LEU A 58 -0.94 4.39 -6.25
N PRO A 59 -1.04 4.85 -4.99
CA PRO A 59 -1.94 4.24 -4.04
C PRO A 59 -3.38 4.65 -4.27
N GLY A 60 -3.64 5.78 -4.91
CA GLY A 60 -4.97 6.35 -5.09
C GLY A 60 -5.72 5.85 -6.31
N LEU A 61 -7.02 6.08 -6.30
CA LEU A 61 -7.90 5.75 -7.42
C LEU A 61 -8.80 6.96 -7.71
N VAL A 62 -8.61 7.60 -8.85
CA VAL A 62 -9.45 8.72 -9.33
C VAL A 62 -10.00 8.32 -10.68
N ASP A 63 -11.32 8.36 -10.86
CA ASP A 63 -12.01 7.90 -12.08
C ASP A 63 -11.56 6.49 -12.53
N SER A 64 -11.42 5.59 -11.55
CA SER A 64 -10.92 4.21 -11.74
C SER A 64 -9.48 4.09 -12.23
N GLN A 65 -8.71 5.18 -12.29
CA GLN A 65 -7.29 5.18 -12.68
C GLN A 65 -6.36 5.29 -11.46
N PRO A 66 -5.26 4.51 -11.42
CA PRO A 66 -4.23 4.64 -10.39
C PRO A 66 -3.61 6.05 -10.38
N THR A 67 -3.54 6.66 -9.20
CA THR A 67 -2.97 8.01 -9.02
C THR A 67 -1.97 8.08 -7.87
N CYS A 68 -1.00 8.98 -7.98
CA CYS A 68 0.01 9.18 -6.95
C CYS A 68 -0.59 9.78 -5.68
N ARG A 69 0.17 9.74 -4.57
CA ARG A 69 -0.22 10.31 -3.27
C ARG A 69 -0.67 11.77 -3.37
N ARG A 70 0.04 12.56 -4.19
CA ARG A 70 -0.23 13.99 -4.39
C ARG A 70 -1.56 14.22 -5.10
N CYS A 71 -1.80 13.54 -6.22
CA CYS A 71 -3.04 13.70 -7.00
C CYS A 71 -4.27 13.15 -6.28
N SER A 72 -4.11 12.06 -5.53
CA SER A 72 -5.21 11.46 -4.77
C SER A 72 -5.46 12.09 -3.40
N GLY A 73 -4.54 12.91 -2.89
CA GLY A 73 -4.60 13.42 -1.51
C GLY A 73 -4.37 12.32 -0.44
N ILE A 74 -3.89 11.15 -0.83
CA ILE A 74 -3.65 10.04 0.09
C ILE A 74 -2.33 10.24 0.83
N ARG A 75 -2.40 10.17 2.16
CA ARG A 75 -1.22 10.04 3.02
C ARG A 75 -0.91 8.57 3.23
N LEU A 76 0.17 8.11 2.61
CA LEU A 76 0.69 6.77 2.75
C LEU A 76 2.21 6.85 2.92
N ASN A 77 2.72 6.19 3.97
CA ASN A 77 4.14 6.10 4.20
C ASN A 77 4.73 4.91 3.42
N VAL A 78 5.45 5.23 2.35
CA VAL A 78 6.17 4.29 1.48
C VAL A 78 7.60 4.78 1.19
N ASP A 79 8.02 5.89 1.80
CA ASP A 79 9.35 6.44 1.55
C ASP A 79 10.34 5.74 2.48
N CYS A 80 11.28 4.98 1.90
CA CYS A 80 12.31 4.32 2.68
C CYS A 80 13.20 5.37 3.37
N LEU A 81 13.31 5.31 4.70
CA LEU A 81 14.14 6.26 5.47
C LEU A 81 15.65 6.15 5.17
N MET A 82 16.10 5.05 4.55
CA MET A 82 17.50 4.85 4.19
C MET A 82 17.80 5.29 2.75
N CYS A 83 17.10 4.73 1.77
CA CYS A 83 17.40 4.99 0.36
C CYS A 83 16.50 6.04 -0.31
N GLY A 84 15.45 6.53 0.38
CA GLY A 84 14.49 7.48 -0.16
C GLY A 84 13.52 6.93 -1.21
N ALA A 85 13.68 5.66 -1.65
CA ALA A 85 12.82 5.07 -2.65
C ALA A 85 11.38 4.87 -2.13
N GLU A 86 10.40 5.10 -3.02
CA GLU A 86 9.00 4.77 -2.77
C GLU A 86 8.81 3.24 -2.88
N GLU A 87 8.79 2.53 -1.76
CA GLU A 87 8.75 1.07 -1.65
C GLU A 87 7.82 0.55 -0.55
N GLU A 88 7.48 -0.74 -0.62
CA GLU A 88 6.83 -1.40 0.51
C GLU A 88 7.80 -1.46 1.70
N LEU A 89 7.50 -0.68 2.75
CA LEU A 89 8.28 -0.67 3.97
C LEU A 89 8.11 -1.98 4.74
N HIS A 90 9.24 -2.55 5.17
CA HIS A 90 9.31 -3.80 5.90
C HIS A 90 9.46 -3.59 7.42
N SER A 91 10.54 -2.94 7.85
CA SER A 91 10.83 -2.73 9.28
C SER A 91 11.54 -1.40 9.52
N GLY A 92 11.20 -0.72 10.61
CA GLY A 92 11.83 0.56 11.01
C GLY A 92 11.75 1.66 9.94
N GLY A 93 10.69 1.68 9.12
CA GLY A 93 10.56 2.64 8.01
C GLY A 93 11.49 2.39 6.82
N ARG A 94 12.08 1.19 6.71
CA ARG A 94 13.02 0.82 5.63
C ARG A 94 12.40 -0.21 4.69
N CYS A 95 12.75 -0.14 3.41
CA CYS A 95 12.35 -1.14 2.42
C CYS A 95 13.08 -2.48 2.64
N TRP A 96 12.57 -3.55 2.03
CA TRP A 96 13.17 -4.89 2.11
C TRP A 96 14.64 -4.91 1.73
N THR A 97 15.03 -4.22 0.65
CA THR A 97 16.42 -4.17 0.19
C THR A 97 17.33 -3.59 1.25
N CYS A 98 16.97 -2.44 1.84
CA CYS A 98 17.79 -1.80 2.87
C CYS A 98 17.85 -2.61 4.18
N VAL A 99 16.75 -3.27 4.56
CA VAL A 99 16.77 -4.14 5.75
C VAL A 99 17.66 -5.34 5.50
N LEU A 100 17.54 -5.98 4.33
CA LEU A 100 18.35 -7.14 3.99
C LEU A 100 19.85 -6.78 3.92
N SER A 101 20.21 -5.66 3.28
CA SER A 101 21.59 -5.18 3.25
C SER A 101 22.16 -4.99 4.65
N SER A 102 21.43 -4.32 5.54
CA SER A 102 21.84 -4.13 6.94
C SER A 102 22.07 -5.47 7.66
N VAL A 103 21.17 -6.44 7.49
CA VAL A 103 21.31 -7.76 8.13
C VAL A 103 22.50 -8.53 7.57
N VAL A 104 22.75 -8.46 6.27
CA VAL A 104 23.91 -9.11 5.64
C VAL A 104 25.20 -8.47 6.13
N ASP A 105 25.27 -7.15 6.17
CA ASP A 105 26.45 -6.43 6.67
C ASP A 105 26.76 -6.81 8.13
N ASP A 106 25.74 -6.84 9.00
CA ASP A 106 25.89 -7.22 10.42
C ASP A 106 26.37 -8.66 10.62
N LEU A 107 26.06 -9.58 9.70
CA LEU A 107 26.47 -11.00 9.78
C LEU A 107 27.85 -11.28 9.19
N LEU A 108 28.40 -10.35 8.41
CA LEU A 108 29.71 -10.49 7.78
C LEU A 108 30.83 -9.78 8.56
N THR A 109 30.50 -9.09 9.65
CA THR A 109 31.45 -8.50 10.61
C THR A 109 31.60 -9.35 11.86
#